data_AF-A0A2C1K5E8-F1
#
_entry.id   AF-A0A2C1K5E8-F1
#
_cell.length_a   1.000
_cell.length_b   1.000
_cell.length_c   1.000
_cell.angle_alpha   90.00
_cell.angle_beta   90.00
_cell.angle_gamma   90.00
#
_symmetry.space_group_name_H-M   'P 1'
#
loop_
_entity.id
_entity.type
_entity.pdbx_description
1 polymer ?
#
loop_
_entity_poly.entity_id
_entity_poly.type
_entity_poly.pdbx_seq_one_letter_code
_entity_poly.pdbx_strand_id
1 'polypeptide(L)' 'MGNTCRFVVNAVGKKGETYYTQLNTKKELENWITDHQDKLLMDELKIVDKKLPPFLKWFLNK' A
#
# COMPACT_ATOMS: atom_id res chain seq x y z
N MET A 1 -20.62 -7.74 -8.30
CA MET A 1 -20.01 -7.14 -7.10
C MET A 1 -18.50 -7.13 -7.29
N GLY A 2 -17.99 -6.11 -8.00
CA GLY A 2 -16.58 -6.06 -8.40
C GLY A 2 -15.74 -5.49 -7.27
N ASN A 3 -15.08 -6.36 -6.50
CA ASN A 3 -14.17 -5.96 -5.43
C ASN A 3 -12.82 -5.55 -6.06
N THR A 4 -12.77 -4.41 -6.75
CA THR A 4 -11.57 -3.91 -7.43
C THR A 4 -10.69 -3.11 -6.47
N CYS A 5 -10.11 -3.79 -5.49
CA CYS A 5 -9.06 -3.23 -4.63
C CYS A 5 -7.85 -2.86 -5.49
N ARG A 6 -7.63 -1.55 -5.67
CA ARG A 6 -6.52 -1.03 -6.47
C ARG A 6 -5.21 -1.05 -5.70
N PHE A 7 -5.22 -0.62 -4.46
CA PHE A 7 -4.04 -0.54 -3.61
C PHE A 7 -4.17 -1.52 -2.46
N VAL A 8 -3.12 -2.30 -2.22
CA VAL A 8 -2.98 -3.13 -1.03
C VAL A 8 -1.83 -2.57 -0.22
N VAL A 9 -2.11 -2.22 1.02
CA VAL A 9 -1.13 -1.67 1.95
C VAL A 9 -0.84 -2.72 3.00
N ASN A 10 0.44 -3.02 3.17
CA ASN A 10 0.96 -3.82 4.25
C ASN A 10 1.99 -2.98 4.99
N ALA A 11 1.76 -2.73 6.27
CA ALA A 11 2.63 -1.90 7.08
C ALA A 11 2.92 -2.58 8.42
N VAL A 12 4.07 -2.29 9.00
CA VAL A 12 4.47 -2.78 10.32
C VAL A 12 4.52 -1.60 11.28
N GLY A 13 3.89 -1.75 12.44
CA GLY A 13 3.89 -0.79 13.52
C GLY A 13 5.17 -0.88 14.33
N LYS A 14 5.58 0.23 14.97
CA LYS A 14 6.75 0.30 15.85
C LYS A 14 6.71 -0.69 17.03
N LYS A 15 5.52 -1.19 17.37
CA LYS A 15 5.29 -2.19 18.44
C LYS A 15 5.23 -3.64 17.93
N GLY A 16 5.56 -3.89 16.66
CA GLY A 16 5.49 -5.23 16.05
C GLY A 16 4.08 -5.63 15.58
N GLU A 17 3.12 -4.71 15.61
CA GLU A 17 1.79 -4.91 15.03
C GLU A 17 1.88 -4.88 13.51
N THR A 18 1.00 -5.62 12.81
CA THR A 18 0.93 -5.57 11.35
C THR A 18 -0.42 -5.04 10.91
N TYR A 19 -0.39 -4.13 9.94
CA TYR A 19 -1.53 -3.43 9.40
C TYR A 19 -1.71 -3.83 7.95
N TYR A 20 -2.87 -4.43 7.65
CA TYR A 20 -3.23 -4.84 6.30
C TYR A 20 -4.53 -4.16 5.89
N THR A 21 -4.46 -3.30 4.87
CA THR A 21 -5.63 -2.62 4.32
C THR A 21 -5.67 -2.65 2.80
N GLN A 22 -6.88 -2.62 2.26
CA GLN A 22 -7.16 -2.62 0.83
C GLN A 22 -7.96 -1.37 0.49
N LEU A 23 -7.43 -0.58 -0.42
CA LEU A 23 -7.94 0.75 -0.74
C LEU A 23 -8.19 0.84 -2.24
N ASN A 24 -9.21 1.58 -2.64
CA ASN A 24 -9.57 1.73 -4.05
C ASN A 24 -9.01 3.02 -4.63
N THR A 25 -8.90 4.05 -3.79
CA THR A 25 -8.56 5.41 -4.22
C THR A 25 -7.24 5.87 -3.62
N LYS A 26 -6.45 6.63 -4.39
CA LYS A 26 -5.19 7.22 -3.91
C LYS A 26 -5.40 8.15 -2.70
N LYS A 27 -6.53 8.88 -2.68
CA LYS A 27 -6.90 9.76 -1.57
C LYS A 27 -7.11 9.00 -0.25
N GLU A 28 -7.74 7.83 -0.31
CA GLU A 28 -7.92 6.97 0.88
C GLU A 28 -6.57 6.44 1.36
N LEU A 29 -5.68 6.10 0.43
CA LEU A 29 -4.31 5.67 0.72
C LEU A 29 -3.51 6.76 1.42
N GLU A 30 -3.50 7.97 0.88
CA GLU A 30 -2.81 9.11 1.49
C GLU A 30 -3.36 9.40 2.90
N ASN A 31 -4.69 9.46 3.06
CA ASN A 31 -5.31 9.66 4.37
C ASN A 31 -4.92 8.57 5.36
N TRP A 32 -4.93 7.30 4.95
CA TRP A 32 -4.58 6.18 5.83
C TRP A 32 -3.12 6.25 6.27
N ILE A 33 -2.21 6.54 5.33
CA ILE A 33 -0.78 6.71 5.62
C ILE A 33 -0.59 7.87 6.59
N THR A 34 -1.19 9.04 6.36
CA THR A 34 -1.02 10.19 7.24
C THR A 34 -1.51 9.92 8.65
N ASP A 35 -2.65 9.24 8.79
CA ASP A 35 -3.24 8.91 10.09
C ASP A 35 -2.38 7.91 10.89
N HIS A 36 -1.72 6.98 10.19
CA HIS A 36 -0.95 5.89 10.81
C HIS A 36 0.57 6.12 10.81
N GLN A 37 1.08 7.09 10.06
CA GLN A 37 2.51 7.37 9.85
C GLN A 37 3.30 7.47 11.16
N ASP A 38 2.71 8.05 12.21
CA ASP A 38 3.38 8.22 13.49
C ASP A 38 3.62 6.88 14.22
N LYS A 39 2.71 5.93 14.02
CA LYS A 39 2.72 4.58 14.63
C LYS A 39 3.42 3.55 13.75
N LEU A 40 3.48 3.78 12.45
CA LEU A 40 4.06 2.87 11.47
C LEU A 40 5.57 3.08 11.32
N LEU A 41 6.24 2.00 10.98
CA LEU A 41 7.60 2.01 10.45
C LEU A 41 7.49 2.27 8.94
N MET A 42 7.74 3.52 8.54
CA MET A 42 7.72 3.93 7.13
C MET A 42 8.70 3.12 6.27
N ASP A 43 9.80 2.65 6.87
CA ASP A 43 10.82 1.81 6.22
C ASP A 43 10.26 0.45 5.76
N GLU A 44 9.27 -0.08 6.49
CA GLU A 44 8.64 -1.38 6.21
C GLU A 44 7.28 -1.25 5.50
N LEU A 45 6.87 -0.04 5.15
CA LEU A 45 5.60 0.22 4.47
C LEU A 45 5.65 -0.31 3.02
N LYS A 46 4.88 -1.36 2.74
CA LYS A 46 4.73 -1.96 1.41
C LYS A 46 3.36 -1.63 0.82
N ILE A 47 3.37 -0.87 -0.27
CA ILE A 47 2.16 -0.53 -1.03
C ILE A 47 2.24 -1.25 -2.37
N VAL A 48 1.20 -2.03 -2.69
CA VAL A 48 1.06 -2.78 -3.94
C VAL A 48 -0.11 -2.22 -4.73
N ASP A 49 0.15 -1.59 -5.87
CA ASP A 49 -0.89 -1.21 -6.83
C ASP A 49 -1.20 -2.39 -7.75
N LYS A 50 -2.39 -2.96 -7.59
CA LYS A 50 -2.94 -4.06 -8.40
C LYS A 50 -3.40 -3.61 -9.80
N LYS A 51 -3.57 -2.31 -10.05
CA LYS A 51 -3.93 -1.79 -11.39
C LYS A 51 -2.74 -1.71 -12.33
N LEU A 52 -1.52 -1.71 -11.79
CA LEU A 52 -0.31 -1.80 -12.60
C LEU A 52 -0.13 -3.23 -13.11
N PRO A 53 -0.22 -3.49 -14.43
CA PRO A 53 -0.02 -4.82 -14.95
C PRO A 53 1.42 -5.27 -14.62
N PRO A 54 1.63 -6.56 -14.29
CA PRO A 54 2.95 -7.13 -13.98
C PRO A 54 4.05 -6.84 -15.01
N PHE A 55 3.66 -6.45 -16.23
CA PHE A 55 4.55 -6.14 -17.36
C PHE A 55 5.34 -4.82 -17.23
N LEU A 56 4.91 -3.86 -16.39
CA LEU A 56 5.66 -2.62 -16.20
C LEU A 56 6.95 -2.78 -15.37
N LYS A 57 7.11 -3.91 -14.66
CA LYS A 57 8.38 -4.25 -13.98
C LYS A 57 9.52 -4.58 -14.96
N TRP A 58 9.21 -4.89 -16.23
CA TRP A 58 10.24 -5.30 -17.19
C TRP A 58 10.85 -4.15 -17.99
N PHE A 59 10.13 -3.03 -18.15
CA PHE A 59 10.60 -1.89 -18.94
C PHE A 59 11.56 -0.94 -18.20
N LEU A 60 11.65 -1.02 -16.87
CA LEU A 60 12.55 -0.19 -16.05
C LEU A 60 13.93 -0.84 -15.81
N ASN A 61 14.20 -2.01 -16.42
CA ASN A 61 15.42 -2.78 -16.22
C ASN A 61 16.36 -2.76 -17.45
N LYS A 62 16.34 -1.69 -18.25
CA LYS A 62 17.24 -1.52 -19.41
C LYS A 62 18.08 -0.26 -19.31
#